data_AF-A0AAN6LPY7-F1
#
_entry.id   AF-A0AAN6LPY7-F1
#
_cell.length_a   1.000
_cell.length_b   1.000
_cell.length_c   1.000
_cell.angle_alpha   90.00
_cell.angle_beta   90.00
_cell.angle_gamma   90.00
#
_symmetry.space_group_name_H-M   'P 1'
#
loop_
_entity.id
_entity.type
_entity.pdbx_description
1 polymer ?
#
loop_
_entity_poly.entity_id
_entity_poly.type
_entity_poly.pdbx_seq_one_letter_code
_entity_poly.pdbx_strand_id
1 'polypeptide(L)'
;MVLWGTVATLMALVKTPAQLLGLRFLLGVMEAGFSPAILFIISTWYRRKEQSKRFMIFLSAGILSGAFGGIIAGAIVASLDGAHGIQGWKWLFIVEGVSTVGCALIAPFFLLDYPATTKRLTPEQRDLAVARLNADGITSRNADGEVSSISHWRAFVDAISNWRVWWLCLGYMTIIGCYSLSYFNPTLVQGLGYTGSEAHSFVRLGIFGTAAARNPSDLPRHDQWNGEPGTNLW
;
A
#
# COMPACT_ATOMS: atom_id res chain seq x y z
N MET A 1 -9.70 -7.55 -6.07
CA MET A 1 -8.42 -8.28 -6.18
C MET A 1 -8.39 -9.22 -7.38
N VAL A 2 -9.37 -10.12 -7.58
CA VAL A 2 -9.43 -10.94 -8.83
C VAL A 2 -9.45 -10.05 -10.08
N LEU A 3 -10.39 -9.10 -10.17
CA LEU A 3 -10.46 -8.17 -11.30
C LEU A 3 -9.19 -7.33 -11.47
N TRP A 4 -8.60 -6.86 -10.37
CA TRP A 4 -7.36 -6.10 -10.36
C TRP A 4 -6.21 -6.92 -10.95
N GLY A 5 -6.04 -8.17 -10.50
CA GLY A 5 -5.00 -9.07 -11.01
C GLY A 5 -5.21 -9.43 -12.48
N THR A 6 -6.46 -9.64 -12.92
CA THR A 6 -6.78 -9.84 -14.33
C THR A 6 -6.37 -8.62 -15.16
N VAL A 7 -6.74 -7.40 -14.75
CA VAL A 7 -6.34 -6.17 -15.47
C VAL A 7 -4.83 -5.99 -15.47
N ALA A 8 -4.14 -6.29 -14.36
CA ALA A 8 -2.68 -6.25 -14.29
C ALA A 8 -2.03 -7.21 -15.31
N THR A 9 -2.49 -8.46 -15.42
CA THR A 9 -1.98 -9.38 -16.44
C THR A 9 -2.22 -8.90 -17.87
N LEU A 10 -3.37 -8.24 -18.12
CA LEU A 10 -3.70 -7.68 -19.43
C LEU A 10 -2.78 -6.50 -19.81
N MET A 11 -2.17 -5.80 -18.85
CA MET A 11 -1.19 -4.73 -19.14
C MET A 11 0.05 -5.26 -19.87
N ALA A 12 0.41 -6.52 -19.69
CA ALA A 12 1.54 -7.13 -20.40
C ALA A 12 1.31 -7.24 -21.92
N LEU A 13 0.05 -7.30 -22.35
CA LEU A 13 -0.34 -7.43 -23.76
C LEU A 13 -0.45 -6.09 -24.50
N VAL A 14 -0.23 -4.98 -23.81
CA VAL A 14 -0.36 -3.64 -24.38
C VAL A 14 0.67 -3.39 -25.47
N LYS A 15 0.21 -2.78 -26.56
CA LYS A 15 1.03 -2.37 -27.71
C LYS A 15 1.01 -0.86 -27.95
N THR A 16 -0.01 -0.14 -27.45
CA THR A 16 -0.13 1.32 -27.63
C THR A 16 -0.13 2.07 -26.30
N PRO A 17 0.38 3.31 -26.27
CA PRO A 17 0.41 4.12 -25.04
C PRO A 17 -1.00 4.46 -24.53
N ALA A 18 -1.97 4.66 -25.43
CA ALA A 18 -3.36 4.91 -25.05
C ALA A 18 -4.01 3.71 -24.32
N GLN A 19 -3.71 2.48 -24.75
CA GLN A 19 -4.15 1.26 -24.08
C GLN A 19 -3.55 1.14 -22.67
N LEU A 20 -2.26 1.51 -22.52
CA LEU A 20 -1.60 1.50 -21.22
C LEU A 20 -2.30 2.45 -20.24
N LEU A 21 -2.59 3.67 -20.69
CA LEU A 21 -3.26 4.68 -19.87
C LEU A 21 -4.66 4.25 -19.45
N GLY A 22 -5.44 3.69 -20.39
CA GLY A 22 -6.79 3.19 -20.12
C GLY A 22 -6.81 2.04 -19.10
N LEU A 23 -5.91 1.05 -19.26
CA LEU A 23 -5.80 -0.03 -18.28
C LEU A 23 -5.34 0.47 -16.91
N ARG A 24 -4.47 1.50 -16.87
CA ARG A 24 -3.98 2.07 -15.62
C ARG A 24 -5.06 2.82 -14.87
N PHE A 25 -5.94 3.51 -15.58
CA PHE A 25 -7.15 4.09 -15.00
C PHE A 25 -8.07 3.02 -14.40
N LEU A 26 -8.36 1.96 -15.16
CA LEU A 26 -9.19 0.85 -14.68
C LEU A 26 -8.61 0.16 -13.45
N LEU A 27 -7.29 -0.04 -13.44
CA LEU A 27 -6.58 -0.63 -12.31
C LEU A 27 -6.73 0.24 -11.05
N GLY A 28 -6.59 1.56 -11.18
CA GLY A 28 -6.83 2.50 -10.08
C GLY A 28 -8.27 2.48 -9.56
N VAL A 29 -9.27 2.42 -10.44
CA VAL A 29 -10.69 2.29 -10.06
C VAL A 29 -10.92 1.01 -9.25
N MET A 30 -10.29 -0.10 -9.65
CA MET A 30 -10.41 -1.38 -8.94
C MET A 30 -9.68 -1.39 -7.60
N GLU A 31 -8.61 -0.61 -7.45
CA GLU A 31 -7.81 -0.53 -6.23
C GLU A 31 -8.43 0.43 -5.18
N ALA A 32 -9.14 1.46 -5.62
CA ALA A 32 -9.71 2.49 -4.74
C ALA A 32 -10.60 1.94 -3.61
N GLY A 33 -11.29 0.81 -3.85
CA GLY A 33 -12.14 0.17 -2.85
C GLY A 33 -11.41 -0.72 -1.83
N PHE A 34 -10.14 -1.04 -2.04
CA PHE A 34 -9.41 -2.01 -1.21
C PHE A 34 -9.11 -1.46 0.19
N SER A 35 -8.46 -0.30 0.25
CA SER A 35 -8.10 0.36 1.51
C SER A 35 -9.30 0.62 2.44
N PRO A 36 -10.43 1.20 1.98
CA PRO A 36 -11.58 1.42 2.83
C PRO A 36 -12.28 0.11 3.26
N ALA A 37 -12.28 -0.92 2.41
CA ALA A 37 -12.84 -2.23 2.76
C ALA A 37 -12.09 -2.88 3.94
N ILE A 38 -10.75 -2.80 3.94
CA ILE A 38 -9.94 -3.36 5.02
C ILE A 38 -10.14 -2.59 6.32
N LEU A 39 -10.14 -1.26 6.25
CA LEU A 39 -10.44 -0.40 7.40
C LEU A 39 -11.80 -0.73 8.01
N PHE A 40 -12.79 -0.99 7.18
CA PHE A 40 -14.12 -1.38 7.62
C PHE A 40 -14.19 -2.79 8.23
N ILE A 41 -13.46 -3.77 7.70
CA ILE A 41 -13.35 -5.10 8.33
C ILE A 41 -12.65 -4.99 9.69
N ILE A 42 -11.60 -4.18 9.80
CA ILE A 42 -10.90 -3.96 11.07
C ILE A 42 -11.82 -3.27 12.08
N SER A 43 -12.64 -2.30 11.64
CA SER A 43 -13.52 -1.57 12.55
C SER A 43 -14.66 -2.43 13.11
N THR A 44 -15.11 -3.44 12.35
CA THR A 44 -16.21 -4.33 12.75
C THR A 44 -15.78 -5.50 13.64
N TRP A 45 -14.51 -5.92 13.57
CA TRP A 45 -13.98 -7.05 14.34
C TRP A 45 -13.20 -6.65 15.61
N TYR A 46 -12.75 -5.39 15.72
CA TYR A 46 -11.79 -4.99 16.76
C TYR A 46 -12.19 -3.75 17.55
N ARG A 47 -11.78 -3.75 18.82
CA ARG A 47 -11.97 -2.66 19.80
C ARG A 47 -11.20 -1.40 19.43
N ARG A 48 -11.69 -0.22 19.83
CA ARG A 48 -11.10 1.09 19.44
C ARG A 48 -9.61 1.20 19.80
N LYS A 49 -9.22 0.67 20.96
CA LYS A 49 -7.82 0.65 21.42
C LYS A 49 -6.93 -0.32 20.63
N GLU A 50 -7.52 -1.35 20.02
CA GLU A 50 -6.79 -2.37 19.26
C GLU A 50 -6.74 -2.05 17.75
N GLN A 51 -7.69 -1.27 17.24
CA GLN A 51 -7.81 -0.91 15.82
C GLN A 51 -6.53 -0.26 15.28
N SER A 52 -5.97 0.72 15.99
CA SER A 52 -4.75 1.42 15.54
C SER A 52 -3.57 0.48 15.39
N LYS A 53 -3.37 -0.47 16.31
CA LYS A 53 -2.26 -1.44 16.25
C LYS A 53 -2.40 -2.36 15.03
N ARG A 54 -3.62 -2.83 14.74
CA ARG A 54 -3.88 -3.72 13.60
C ARG A 54 -3.78 -2.98 12.28
N PHE A 55 -4.21 -1.73 12.24
CA PHE A 55 -4.03 -0.87 11.06
C PHE A 55 -2.55 -0.57 10.79
N MET A 56 -1.73 -0.35 11.83
CA MET A 56 -0.28 -0.21 11.66
C MET A 56 0.37 -1.46 11.08
N ILE A 57 -0.03 -2.66 11.53
CA ILE A 57 0.47 -3.92 10.94
C ILE A 57 0.14 -3.98 9.44
N PHE A 58 -1.08 -3.58 9.05
CA PHE A 58 -1.47 -3.51 7.64
C PHE A 58 -0.60 -2.53 6.84
N LEU A 59 -0.36 -1.33 7.36
CA LEU A 59 0.51 -0.35 6.72
C LEU A 59 1.97 -0.82 6.62
N SER A 60 2.50 -1.47 7.68
CA SER A 60 3.84 -2.06 7.67
C SER A 60 3.98 -3.16 6.61
N ALA A 61 2.94 -3.98 6.41
CA ALA A 61 2.92 -4.98 5.35
C ALA A 61 3.03 -4.34 3.95
N GLY A 62 2.40 -3.18 3.73
CA GLY A 62 2.54 -2.43 2.48
C GLY A 62 3.98 -1.98 2.20
N ILE A 63 4.67 -1.44 3.21
CA ILE A 63 6.08 -1.02 3.10
C ILE A 63 6.97 -2.24 2.83
N LEU A 64 6.76 -3.33 3.57
CA LEU A 64 7.52 -4.56 3.41
C LEU A 64 7.30 -5.20 2.03
N SER A 65 6.07 -5.17 1.52
CA SER A 65 5.74 -5.60 0.16
C SER A 65 6.50 -4.81 -0.89
N GLY A 66 6.71 -3.50 -0.70
CA GLY A 66 7.51 -2.68 -1.61
C GLY A 66 8.98 -3.12 -1.67
N ALA A 67 9.57 -3.44 -0.51
CA ALA A 67 10.95 -3.92 -0.43
C ALA A 67 11.13 -5.28 -1.15
N PHE A 68 10.23 -6.23 -0.89
CA PHE A 68 10.26 -7.53 -1.57
C PHE A 68 9.91 -7.43 -3.05
N GLY A 69 8.97 -6.56 -3.42
CA GLY A 69 8.57 -6.33 -4.80
C GLY A 69 9.75 -5.87 -5.66
N GLY A 70 10.60 -4.97 -5.16
CA GLY A 70 11.81 -4.55 -5.86
C GLY A 70 12.84 -5.66 -6.07
N ILE A 71 12.99 -6.56 -5.08
CA ILE A 71 13.91 -7.71 -5.18
C ILE A 71 13.38 -8.72 -6.20
N ILE A 72 12.09 -9.07 -6.12
CA ILE A 72 11.43 -10.00 -7.04
C ILE A 72 11.46 -9.44 -8.47
N ALA A 73 11.18 -8.15 -8.63
CA ALA A 73 11.27 -7.46 -9.92
C ALA A 73 12.68 -7.56 -10.52
N GLY A 74 13.71 -7.30 -9.71
CA GLY A 74 15.11 -7.43 -10.13
C GLY A 74 15.47 -8.85 -10.55
N ALA A 75 15.04 -9.86 -9.79
CA ALA A 75 15.30 -11.26 -10.09
C ALA A 75 14.58 -11.73 -11.38
N ILE A 76 13.33 -11.29 -11.58
CA ILE A 76 12.55 -11.61 -12.79
C ILE A 76 13.20 -10.99 -14.03
N VAL A 77 13.55 -9.70 -13.98
CA VAL A 77 14.21 -9.03 -15.11
C VAL A 77 15.57 -9.67 -15.39
N ALA A 78 16.36 -10.01 -14.37
CA ALA A 78 17.66 -10.66 -14.58
C ALA A 78 17.56 -12.07 -15.20
N SER A 79 16.47 -12.80 -14.95
CA SER A 79 16.35 -14.22 -15.34
C SER A 79 15.45 -14.46 -16.56
N LEU A 80 14.50 -13.57 -16.84
CA LEU A 80 13.46 -13.74 -17.87
C LEU A 80 13.47 -12.64 -18.94
N ASP A 81 14.42 -11.70 -18.93
CA ASP A 81 14.50 -10.71 -20.01
C ASP A 81 14.85 -11.39 -21.34
N GLY A 82 13.98 -11.21 -22.35
CA GLY A 82 14.09 -11.88 -23.64
C GLY A 82 13.56 -13.32 -23.68
N ALA A 83 13.14 -13.90 -22.55
CA ALA A 83 12.51 -15.22 -22.55
C ALA A 83 11.19 -15.18 -23.34
N HIS A 84 11.07 -16.08 -24.33
CA HIS A 84 9.95 -16.14 -25.28
C HIS A 84 9.71 -14.85 -26.11
N GLY A 85 10.72 -13.98 -26.25
CA GLY A 85 10.60 -12.71 -27.00
C GLY A 85 9.78 -11.63 -26.29
N ILE A 86 9.56 -11.78 -24.98
CA ILE A 86 8.81 -10.83 -24.15
C ILE A 86 9.79 -10.01 -23.31
N GLN A 87 9.60 -8.69 -23.25
CA GLN A 87 10.41 -7.78 -22.44
C GLN A 87 10.22 -8.06 -20.94
N GLY A 88 11.29 -8.01 -20.14
CA GLY A 88 11.25 -8.37 -18.72
C GLY A 88 10.18 -7.65 -17.88
N TRP A 89 9.84 -6.39 -18.20
CA TRP A 89 8.78 -5.66 -17.49
C TRP A 89 7.37 -6.23 -17.72
N LYS A 90 7.12 -6.89 -18.86
CA LYS A 90 5.84 -7.55 -19.16
C LYS A 90 5.69 -8.83 -18.34
N TRP A 91 6.79 -9.58 -18.17
CA TRP A 91 6.82 -10.74 -17.30
C TRP A 91 6.48 -10.40 -15.85
N LEU A 92 6.92 -9.24 -15.37
CA LEU A 92 6.58 -8.74 -14.04
C LEU A 92 5.06 -8.60 -13.85
N PHE A 93 4.36 -7.94 -14.78
CA PHE A 93 2.90 -7.78 -14.73
C PHE A 93 2.16 -9.13 -14.81
N ILE A 94 2.68 -10.09 -15.58
CA ILE A 94 2.08 -11.43 -15.69
C ILE A 94 2.21 -12.17 -14.36
N VAL A 95 3.42 -12.26 -13.81
CA VAL A 95 3.70 -13.02 -12.58
C VAL A 95 2.95 -12.41 -11.38
N GLU A 96 2.99 -11.09 -11.25
CA GLU A 96 2.29 -10.37 -10.18
C GLU A 96 0.77 -10.49 -10.30
N GLY A 97 0.23 -10.34 -11.51
CA GLY A 97 -1.21 -10.44 -11.74
C GLY A 97 -1.75 -11.86 -11.49
N VAL A 98 -1.06 -12.90 -11.98
CA VAL A 98 -1.47 -14.30 -11.80
C VAL A 98 -1.38 -14.71 -10.32
N SER A 99 -0.29 -14.38 -9.64
CA SER A 99 -0.14 -14.67 -8.20
C SER A 99 -1.23 -13.97 -7.38
N THR A 100 -1.56 -12.72 -7.71
CA THR A 100 -2.65 -11.97 -7.06
C THR A 100 -4.01 -12.62 -7.26
N VAL A 101 -4.32 -13.08 -8.48
CA VAL A 101 -5.57 -13.81 -8.75
C VAL A 101 -5.62 -15.11 -7.94
N GLY A 102 -4.52 -15.87 -7.90
CA GLY A 102 -4.43 -17.10 -7.10
C GLY A 102 -4.69 -16.85 -5.62
N CYS A 103 -4.02 -15.87 -5.02
CA CYS A 103 -4.24 -15.47 -3.64
C CYS A 103 -5.69 -15.00 -3.40
N ALA A 104 -6.28 -14.27 -4.36
CA ALA A 104 -7.66 -13.79 -4.25
C ALA A 104 -8.70 -14.91 -4.31
N LEU A 105 -8.42 -16.02 -5.02
CA LEU A 105 -9.29 -17.20 -5.03
C LEU A 105 -9.20 -18.02 -3.74
N ILE A 106 -8.04 -17.98 -3.07
CA ILE A 106 -7.80 -18.66 -1.80
C ILE A 106 -8.35 -17.85 -0.61
N ALA A 107 -8.35 -16.52 -0.70
CA ALA A 107 -8.77 -15.61 0.37
C ALA A 107 -10.15 -15.92 1.01
N PRO A 108 -11.21 -16.26 0.25
CA PRO A 108 -12.52 -16.60 0.82
C PRO A 108 -12.50 -17.81 1.77
N PHE A 109 -11.51 -18.69 1.63
CA PHE A 109 -11.36 -19.84 2.52
C PHE A 109 -10.71 -19.47 3.86
N PHE A 110 -10.03 -18.33 3.96
CA PHE A 110 -9.38 -17.89 5.19
C PHE A 110 -10.10 -16.72 5.87
N LEU A 111 -10.75 -15.83 5.10
CA LEU A 111 -11.51 -14.74 5.67
C LEU A 111 -12.73 -15.28 6.44
N LEU A 112 -12.83 -14.86 7.70
CA LEU A 112 -14.04 -15.03 8.50
C LEU A 112 -15.06 -13.97 8.05
N ASP A 113 -16.34 -14.35 8.00
CA ASP A 113 -17.45 -13.44 7.71
C ASP A 113 -17.62 -12.40 8.84
N TYR A 114 -18.75 -11.69 8.94
CA TYR A 114 -18.97 -10.81 10.09
C TYR A 114 -18.95 -11.59 11.42
N PRO A 115 -18.61 -10.93 12.55
CA PRO A 115 -18.63 -11.59 13.85
C PRO A 115 -19.99 -12.24 14.13
N ALA A 116 -21.08 -11.58 13.72
CA ALA A 116 -22.45 -12.04 13.92
C ALA A 116 -22.89 -13.20 12.98
N THR A 117 -22.30 -13.34 11.79
CA THR A 117 -22.71 -14.34 10.78
C THR A 117 -21.70 -15.46 10.57
N THR A 118 -20.53 -15.38 11.19
CA THR A 118 -19.44 -16.35 11.03
C THR A 118 -19.85 -17.74 11.49
N LYS A 119 -19.98 -18.69 10.55
CA LYS A 119 -20.27 -20.11 10.81
C LYS A 119 -19.12 -20.88 11.47
N ARG A 120 -17.94 -20.28 11.58
CA ARG A 120 -16.71 -20.91 12.10
C ARG A 120 -16.48 -20.75 13.62
N LEU A 121 -17.27 -19.91 14.29
CA LEU A 121 -17.21 -19.71 15.74
C LEU A 121 -18.35 -20.45 16.42
N THR A 122 -18.12 -20.98 17.63
CA THR A 122 -19.21 -21.53 18.45
C THR A 122 -20.18 -20.39 18.84
N PRO A 123 -21.46 -20.71 19.09
CA PRO A 123 -22.45 -19.70 19.49
C PRO A 123 -22.00 -18.87 20.69
N GLU A 124 -21.40 -19.51 21.70
CA GLU A 124 -20.87 -18.85 22.90
C GLU A 124 -19.73 -17.87 22.59
N GLN A 125 -18.81 -18.24 21.69
CA GLN A 125 -17.71 -17.36 21.27
C GLN A 125 -18.21 -16.17 20.46
N ARG A 126 -19.26 -16.37 19.66
CA ARG A 126 -19.92 -15.31 18.90
C ARG A 126 -20.56 -14.29 19.83
N ASP A 127 -21.33 -14.75 20.82
CA ASP A 127 -22.01 -13.88 21.77
C ASP A 127 -21.01 -13.08 22.60
N LEU A 128 -19.90 -13.71 23.00
CA LEU A 128 -18.82 -13.03 23.71
C LEU A 128 -18.08 -12.01 22.83
N ALA A 129 -17.89 -12.28 21.53
CA ALA A 129 -17.32 -11.33 20.59
C ALA A 129 -18.23 -10.10 20.38
N VAL A 130 -19.54 -10.33 20.21
CA VAL A 130 -20.54 -9.27 20.06
C VAL A 130 -20.67 -8.45 21.34
N ALA A 131 -20.69 -9.08 22.52
CA ALA A 131 -20.73 -8.40 23.81
C ALA A 131 -19.51 -7.48 24.02
N ARG A 132 -18.32 -7.92 23.61
CA ARG A 132 -17.08 -7.11 23.68
C ARG A 132 -17.11 -5.90 22.74
N LEU A 133 -17.68 -6.03 21.55
CA LEU A 133 -17.81 -4.93 20.59
C LEU A 133 -18.88 -3.91 21.02
N ASN A 134 -19.97 -4.41 21.62
CA ASN A 134 -21.02 -3.57 22.22
C ASN A 134 -20.50 -2.74 23.40
N ALA A 135 -19.65 -3.33 24.27
CA ALA A 135 -19.08 -2.62 25.41
C ALA A 135 -18.20 -1.41 25.02
N ASP A 136 -17.63 -1.41 23.82
CA ASP A 136 -16.79 -0.33 23.27
C ASP A 136 -17.57 0.68 22.40
N GLY A 137 -18.90 0.53 22.30
CA GLY A 137 -19.76 1.42 21.51
C GLY A 137 -19.42 1.42 20.00
N ILE A 138 -18.96 0.27 19.49
CA ILE A 138 -18.64 0.07 18.06
C ILE A 138 -19.90 -0.35 17.29
N THR A 139 -20.79 -1.08 17.95
CA THR A 139 -22.16 -1.25 17.50
C THR A 139 -22.93 -0.03 17.96
N SER A 140 -23.52 0.72 17.03
CA SER A 140 -24.40 1.86 17.33
C SER A 140 -25.65 1.35 18.03
N ARG A 141 -25.55 1.12 19.33
CA ARG A 141 -26.68 1.09 20.25
C ARG A 141 -26.74 2.47 20.87
N ASN A 142 -27.86 3.15 20.66
CA ASN A 142 -28.19 4.32 21.48
C ASN A 142 -28.28 3.86 22.96
N ALA A 143 -28.30 4.84 23.88
CA ALA A 143 -28.34 4.62 25.33
C ALA A 143 -29.45 3.65 25.81
N ASP A 144 -30.44 3.36 24.97
CA ASP A 144 -31.61 2.53 25.27
C ASP A 144 -31.53 1.08 24.72
N GLY A 145 -30.39 0.66 24.16
CA GLY A 145 -30.19 -0.76 23.80
C GLY A 145 -30.91 -1.22 22.52
N GLU A 146 -31.50 -0.33 21.74
CA GLU A 146 -32.00 -0.66 20.40
C GLU A 146 -30.92 -0.48 19.33
N VAL A 147 -30.87 -1.42 18.37
CA VAL A 147 -30.01 -1.33 17.18
C VAL A 147 -30.59 -0.21 16.33
N SER A 148 -30.06 1.02 16.46
CA SER A 148 -30.49 2.11 15.61
C SER A 148 -30.00 1.82 14.20
N SER A 149 -30.90 1.31 13.35
CA SER A 149 -30.68 1.22 11.91
C SER A 149 -30.69 2.63 11.35
N ILE A 150 -29.64 3.41 11.61
CA ILE A 150 -29.43 4.69 10.94
C ILE A 150 -29.35 4.35 9.45
N SER A 151 -30.27 4.91 8.65
CA SER A 151 -30.23 4.74 7.20
C SER A 151 -28.84 5.14 6.69
N HIS A 152 -28.24 4.29 5.85
CA HIS A 152 -26.86 4.46 5.36
C HIS A 152 -26.65 5.86 4.76
N TRP A 153 -27.70 6.40 4.12
CA TRP A 153 -27.72 7.75 3.56
C TRP A 153 -27.64 8.85 4.63
N ARG A 154 -28.35 8.69 5.76
CA ARG A 154 -28.30 9.66 6.87
C ARG A 154 -26.93 9.65 7.55
N ALA A 155 -26.36 8.48 7.80
CA ALA A 155 -25.00 8.36 8.33
C ALA A 155 -23.95 9.00 7.41
N PHE A 156 -24.12 8.88 6.08
CA PHE A 156 -23.26 9.53 5.10
C PHE A 156 -23.35 11.06 5.15
N VAL A 157 -24.57 11.59 5.19
CA VAL A 157 -24.81 13.04 5.31
C VAL A 157 -24.23 13.58 6.62
N ASP A 158 -24.43 12.88 7.74
CA ASP A 158 -23.89 13.28 9.04
C ASP A 158 -22.35 13.27 9.06
N ALA A 159 -21.73 12.28 8.39
CA ALA A 159 -20.28 12.20 8.27
C ALA A 159 -19.70 13.37 7.46
N ILE A 160 -20.35 13.76 6.35
CA ILE A 160 -19.92 14.88 5.51
C ILE A 160 -20.19 16.23 6.17
N SER A 161 -21.29 16.35 6.93
CA SER A 161 -21.64 17.59 7.63
C SER A 161 -20.73 17.87 8.83
N ASN A 162 -19.94 16.88 9.28
CA ASN A 162 -19.07 17.04 10.43
C ASN A 162 -17.75 17.72 10.05
N TRP A 163 -17.55 18.97 10.50
CA TRP A 163 -16.34 19.75 10.23
C TRP A 163 -15.04 19.06 10.69
N ARG A 164 -15.09 18.21 11.73
CA ARG A 164 -13.91 17.47 12.22
C ARG A 164 -13.40 16.47 11.20
N VAL A 165 -14.29 15.87 10.41
CA VAL A 165 -13.93 14.92 9.34
C VAL A 165 -13.12 15.62 8.28
N TRP A 166 -13.48 16.85 7.90
CA TRP A 166 -12.72 17.64 6.93
C TRP A 166 -11.31 17.98 7.39
N TRP A 167 -11.12 18.29 8.68
CA TRP A 167 -9.77 18.49 9.24
C TRP A 167 -8.94 17.21 9.23
N LEU A 168 -9.55 16.06 9.56
CA LEU A 168 -8.87 14.77 9.49
C LEU A 168 -8.51 14.40 8.04
N CYS A 169 -9.40 14.68 7.08
CA CYS A 169 -9.14 14.50 5.66
C CYS A 169 -7.99 15.40 5.18
N LEU A 170 -8.00 16.68 5.55
CA LEU A 170 -6.93 17.62 5.19
C LEU A 170 -5.58 17.13 5.74
N GLY A 171 -5.53 16.77 7.02
CA GLY A 171 -4.32 16.24 7.65
C GLY A 171 -3.81 14.96 6.95
N TYR A 172 -4.73 14.04 6.60
CA TYR A 172 -4.38 12.83 5.86
C TYR A 172 -3.85 13.14 4.45
N MET A 173 -4.45 14.10 3.74
CA MET A 173 -3.96 14.55 2.43
C MET A 173 -2.58 15.20 2.50
N THR A 174 -2.28 15.94 3.57
CA THR A 174 -0.93 16.48 3.80
C THR A 174 0.10 15.36 3.99
N ILE A 175 -0.24 14.32 4.78
CA ILE A 175 0.65 13.16 4.99
C ILE A 175 0.93 12.44 3.66
N ILE A 176 -0.10 12.17 2.86
CA ILE A 176 0.07 11.57 1.53
C ILE A 176 0.86 12.51 0.61
N GLY A 177 0.64 13.82 0.70
CA GLY A 177 1.40 14.83 -0.03
C GLY A 177 2.90 14.70 0.23
N CYS A 178 3.32 14.49 1.48
CA CYS A 178 4.73 14.25 1.81
C CYS A 178 5.28 12.97 1.16
N TYR A 179 4.46 11.94 0.97
CA TYR A 179 4.89 10.70 0.29
C TYR A 179 5.35 10.94 -1.15
N SER A 180 4.82 11.97 -1.83
CA SER A 180 5.20 12.32 -3.20
C SER A 180 6.67 12.69 -3.36
N LEU A 181 7.35 13.13 -2.29
CA LEU A 181 8.79 13.37 -2.28
C LEU A 181 9.58 12.12 -2.71
N SER A 182 9.06 10.93 -2.40
CA SER A 182 9.69 9.66 -2.78
C SER A 182 9.83 9.46 -4.29
N TYR A 183 8.96 10.08 -5.10
CA TYR A 183 9.06 10.02 -6.56
C TYR A 183 10.24 10.81 -7.12
N PHE A 184 10.70 11.83 -6.39
CA PHE A 184 11.83 12.67 -6.78
C PHE A 184 13.17 12.12 -6.28
N ASN A 185 13.18 11.07 -5.45
CA ASN A 185 14.39 10.40 -4.98
C ASN A 185 15.40 10.09 -6.11
N PRO A 186 15.04 9.46 -7.24
CA PRO A 186 16.00 9.19 -8.31
C PRO A 186 16.58 10.47 -8.93
N THR A 187 15.76 11.50 -9.12
CA THR A 187 16.19 12.81 -9.66
C THR A 187 17.12 13.55 -8.69
N LEU A 188 16.82 13.51 -7.40
CA LEU A 188 17.66 14.11 -6.35
C LEU A 188 19.03 13.43 -6.27
N VAL A 189 19.05 12.09 -6.34
CA VAL A 189 20.28 11.32 -6.31
C VAL A 189 21.15 11.59 -7.55
N GLN A 190 20.54 11.72 -8.74
CA GLN A 190 21.25 12.14 -9.95
C GLN A 190 21.81 13.57 -9.84
N GLY A 191 21.05 14.51 -9.27
CA GLY A 191 21.50 15.90 -9.07
C GLY A 191 22.67 16.05 -8.10
N LEU A 192 22.87 15.09 -7.20
CA LEU A 192 23.99 15.04 -6.25
C LEU A 192 25.26 14.39 -6.84
N GLY A 193 25.26 14.02 -8.12
CA GLY A 193 26.43 13.44 -8.80
C GLY A 193 26.68 11.96 -8.55
N TYR A 194 25.79 11.28 -7.81
CA TYR A 194 25.88 9.83 -7.60
C TYR A 194 25.42 9.09 -8.87
N THR A 195 26.33 8.39 -9.52
CA THR A 195 26.06 7.59 -10.73
C THR A 195 26.28 6.10 -10.46
N GLY A 196 25.42 5.24 -11.01
CA GLY A 196 25.58 3.78 -10.94
C GLY A 196 24.87 3.07 -9.77
N SER A 197 25.45 1.96 -9.30
CA SER A 197 24.84 1.03 -8.34
C SER A 197 24.53 1.66 -6.98
N GLU A 198 25.34 2.62 -6.53
CA GLU A 198 25.14 3.35 -5.27
C GLU A 198 23.81 4.12 -5.27
N ALA A 199 23.49 4.81 -6.37
CA ALA A 199 22.23 5.53 -6.56
C ALA A 199 21.00 4.62 -6.49
N HIS A 200 21.07 3.44 -7.09
CA HIS A 200 20.00 2.45 -7.03
C HIS A 200 19.81 1.88 -5.62
N SER A 201 20.87 1.73 -4.84
CA SER A 201 20.77 1.31 -3.43
C SER A 201 20.18 2.39 -2.51
N PHE A 202 20.48 3.68 -2.73
CA PHE A 202 19.87 4.78 -1.97
C PHE A 202 18.35 4.87 -2.19
N VAL A 203 17.90 4.64 -3.43
CA VAL A 203 16.47 4.64 -3.78
C VAL A 203 15.74 3.40 -3.24
N ARG A 204 16.39 2.24 -3.18
CA ARG A 204 15.76 0.96 -2.78
C ARG A 204 15.79 0.68 -1.28
N LEU A 205 16.85 1.05 -0.57
CA LEU A 205 17.03 0.78 0.87
C LEU A 205 16.69 1.99 1.76
N GLY A 206 16.37 3.13 1.14
CA GLY A 206 16.30 4.41 1.82
C GLY A 206 17.68 4.90 2.23
N ILE A 207 17.82 6.21 2.44
CA ILE A 207 19.07 6.89 2.79
C ILE A 207 19.75 6.24 4.02
N PHE A 208 18.97 5.67 4.94
CA PHE A 208 19.48 5.04 6.15
C PHE A 208 20.00 3.61 5.95
N GLY A 209 19.46 2.86 4.99
CA GLY A 209 19.89 1.48 4.74
C GLY A 209 21.25 1.41 4.04
N THR A 210 21.57 2.40 3.20
CA THR A 210 22.89 2.53 2.59
C THR A 210 23.95 3.03 3.56
N ALA A 211 23.61 3.91 4.50
CA ALA A 211 24.53 4.37 5.55
C ALA A 211 24.95 3.23 6.49
N ALA A 212 24.04 2.29 6.80
CA ALA A 212 24.35 1.12 7.63
C ALA A 212 25.13 0.02 6.90
N ALA A 213 25.02 -0.05 5.57
CA ALA A 213 25.72 -1.04 4.75
C ALA A 213 27.13 -0.58 4.29
N ARG A 214 27.47 0.70 4.50
CA ARG A 214 28.75 1.27 4.06
C ARG A 214 29.81 1.10 5.16
N ASN A 215 30.93 0.50 4.80
CA ASN A 215 32.10 0.40 5.68
C ASN A 215 32.63 1.85 5.91
N PRO A 216 32.99 2.25 7.15
CA PRO A 216 33.48 3.62 7.43
C PRO A 216 34.73 4.05 6.64
N SER A 217 35.39 3.14 5.92
CA SER A 217 36.48 3.42 5.00
C SER A 217 36.06 4.09 3.68
N ASP A 218 34.79 3.98 3.29
CA ASP A 218 34.30 4.39 1.96
C ASP A 218 33.60 5.75 1.98
N LEU A 219 33.65 6.48 3.10
CA LEU A 219 33.19 7.85 3.20
C LEU A 219 34.24 8.79 2.62
N PRO A 220 33.86 9.78 1.77
CA PRO A 220 34.79 10.78 1.28
C PRO A 220 35.44 11.50 2.46
N ARG A 221 36.78 11.51 2.53
CA ARG A 221 37.51 12.23 3.56
C ARG A 221 37.24 13.73 3.45
N HIS A 222 37.16 14.38 4.60
CA HIS A 222 36.76 15.78 4.80
C HIS A 222 37.67 16.80 4.07
N ASP A 223 38.75 16.31 3.48
CA ASP A 223 39.84 17.02 2.83
C ASP A 223 39.48 17.46 1.39
N GLN A 224 38.44 16.87 0.78
CA GLN A 224 38.03 17.17 -0.61
C GLN A 224 37.10 18.38 -0.75
N TRP A 225 36.67 19.00 0.36
CA TRP A 225 35.72 20.12 0.35
C TRP A 225 36.35 21.51 0.16
N ASN A 226 37.69 21.60 0.10
CA ASN A 226 38.42 22.87 -0.02
C ASN A 226 39.33 22.88 -1.25
N GLY A 227 38.79 23.22 -2.43
CA GLY A 227 39.63 23.54 -3.59
C GLY A 227 38.93 23.50 -4.95
N GLU A 228 38.18 24.56 -5.28
CA GLU A 228 38.45 25.49 -6.41
C GLU A 228 37.16 26.07 -7.02
N PRO A 229 37.10 27.41 -7.22
CA PRO A 229 35.99 28.08 -7.88
C PRO A 229 36.19 28.13 -9.40
N GLY A 230 35.25 27.53 -10.14
CA GLY A 230 35.05 27.84 -11.56
C GLY A 230 35.15 26.64 -12.49
N THR A 231 34.04 26.32 -13.18
CA THR A 231 33.90 26.43 -14.65
C THR A 231 32.81 25.47 -15.18
N ASN A 232 31.85 26.12 -15.84
CA ASN A 232 31.13 25.68 -17.04
C ASN A 232 30.00 24.64 -16.91
N LEU A 233 28.78 25.19 -16.78
CA LEU A 233 27.63 24.87 -17.62
C LEU A 233 28.04 24.36 -19.01
N TRP A 234 27.60 23.15 -19.38
CA TRP A 234 26.83 22.79 -20.58
C TRP A 234 26.17 21.42 -20.34
#